data_AF-A0A182Y2L2-F1
#
_entry.id   AF-A0A182Y2L2-F1
#
_cell.length_a   1.000
_cell.length_b   1.000
_cell.length_c   1.000
_cell.angle_alpha   90.00
_cell.angle_beta   90.00
_cell.angle_gamma   90.00
#
_symmetry.space_group_name_H-M   'P 1'
#
loop_
_entity.id
_entity.type
_entity.pdbx_description
1 polymer ?
#
loop_
_entity_poly.entity_id
_entity_poly.type
_entity_poly.pdbx_seq_one_letter_code
_entity_poly.pdbx_strand_id
1 'polypeptide(L)'
;MDTKPSSKVSRCFTLHSTRFSYLFSFRSTSSDGIDAPLWMFWKRRRYIVVFMAFLGFFNVYSLRVNLSVAIVAMTENRTVHYDNGTVGYEQYFDWSSSLQGYVLSSFFYGYILTPFLGGFISNRFGGNYVFGVGIGTTAVLTLLTPLAAKAGVAVLLAVRIVEGIFEGVTFPCIHAVWSRWAPPTERSRMASIAFAGNYAGTVVAMPMSGILANAWGWESVFYVFGVIGCIWFLAWMFFVKTSPEVDGWISQREKEFILESLGRTEGDQEKVKHPWKGILTSVAVWSLVVSHFSENWGFYTLLTQLPTFLKDAMHFELEKTGFVSAVPYLVMGILLFVSGYLADWCQVKGYLTTTQVRRYFNCGAFLAQTVFMIIGAFILEPGPTITCITIAVGLGAFAWSGFAVNHLDLSPKSAGVLMGISNTFATIPGIVSPIITGYITSNKSDNEWKTVFYIAAGIYLVGCVIYWFGVSGELQPWSIEAQERRREQEKQEKQQSKPIESLAYTNKVSMEDEL
;
A
#
# COMPACT_ATOMS: atom_id res chain seq x y z
N MET A 1 -70.14 32.73 -18.49
CA MET A 1 -70.21 31.37 -17.95
C MET A 1 -69.43 30.49 -18.91
N ASP A 2 -68.11 30.38 -18.71
CA ASP A 2 -67.45 29.35 -17.89
C ASP A 2 -67.25 28.08 -18.73
N THR A 3 -66.12 27.36 -18.82
CA THR A 3 -64.71 27.45 -18.40
C THR A 3 -63.99 26.32 -19.19
N LYS A 4 -62.67 26.43 -19.44
CA LYS A 4 -61.82 25.37 -20.06
C LYS A 4 -61.72 24.09 -19.18
N PRO A 5 -61.30 22.92 -19.73
CA PRO A 5 -59.87 22.50 -19.71
C PRO A 5 -59.40 21.81 -21.02
N SER A 6 -58.26 22.15 -21.63
CA SER A 6 -56.86 21.68 -21.36
C SER A 6 -56.51 20.29 -21.94
N SER A 7 -55.92 20.29 -23.14
CA SER A 7 -55.38 19.15 -23.90
C SER A 7 -53.91 18.79 -23.57
N LYS A 8 -53.58 18.60 -22.29
CA LYS A 8 -52.24 18.17 -21.83
C LYS A 8 -52.28 16.83 -21.09
N VAL A 9 -52.51 15.70 -21.78
CA VAL A 9 -52.25 14.38 -21.17
C VAL A 9 -51.59 13.36 -22.12
N SER A 10 -51.84 13.41 -23.44
CA SER A 10 -51.37 12.34 -24.35
C SER A 10 -49.98 12.52 -24.98
N ARG A 11 -49.15 13.46 -24.50
CA ARG A 11 -47.73 13.60 -24.95
C ARG A 11 -46.68 13.25 -23.87
N CYS A 12 -47.09 12.80 -22.68
CA CYS A 12 -46.14 12.52 -21.60
C CYS A 12 -45.59 11.08 -21.57
N PHE A 13 -46.27 10.10 -22.20
CA PHE A 13 -45.88 8.69 -22.08
C PHE A 13 -44.87 8.19 -23.13
N THR A 14 -44.69 8.90 -24.25
CA THR A 14 -43.74 8.49 -25.31
C THR A 14 -42.35 9.13 -25.18
N LEU A 15 -42.15 10.01 -24.19
CA LEU A 15 -40.88 10.69 -23.91
C LEU A 15 -40.10 10.09 -22.73
N HIS A 16 -40.68 9.12 -22.01
CA HIS A 16 -40.03 8.46 -20.87
C HIS A 16 -39.33 7.14 -21.23
N SER A 17 -39.73 6.45 -22.29
CA SER A 17 -39.04 5.21 -22.72
C SER A 17 -37.71 5.48 -23.43
N THR A 18 -37.54 6.65 -24.04
CA THR A 18 -36.30 7.02 -24.75
C THR A 18 -35.26 7.61 -23.81
N ARG A 19 -35.63 8.25 -22.69
CA ARG A 19 -34.66 8.80 -21.72
C ARG A 19 -34.03 7.76 -20.77
N PHE A 20 -34.68 6.62 -20.55
CA PHE A 20 -34.10 5.56 -19.70
C PHE A 20 -32.95 4.81 -20.39
N SER A 21 -32.93 4.78 -21.72
CA SER A 21 -31.82 4.19 -22.50
C SER A 21 -30.58 5.08 -22.55
N TYR A 22 -30.70 6.39 -22.29
CA TYR A 22 -29.56 7.32 -22.24
C TYR A 22 -28.85 7.35 -20.89
N LEU A 23 -29.49 6.92 -19.80
CA LEU A 23 -28.87 6.89 -18.46
C LEU A 23 -27.91 5.70 -18.27
N PHE A 24 -28.04 4.63 -19.07
CA PHE A 24 -27.13 3.48 -19.06
C PHE A 24 -26.14 3.44 -20.23
N SER A 25 -26.33 4.29 -21.25
CA SER A 25 -25.36 4.47 -22.33
C SER A 25 -24.32 5.53 -21.94
N PHE A 26 -23.53 5.25 -20.91
CA PHE A 26 -22.21 5.87 -20.76
C PHE A 26 -21.30 5.31 -21.86
N ARG A 27 -21.55 5.76 -23.10
CA ARG A 27 -20.63 5.60 -24.23
C ARG A 27 -19.50 6.60 -24.01
N SER A 28 -18.70 6.34 -22.98
CA SER A 28 -17.43 7.03 -22.79
C SER A 28 -16.56 6.54 -23.94
N THR A 29 -16.45 7.36 -24.98
CA THR A 29 -15.31 7.34 -25.90
C THR A 29 -14.08 7.69 -25.07
N SER A 30 -13.64 6.71 -24.28
CA SER A 30 -12.30 6.68 -23.73
C SER A 30 -11.34 6.67 -24.93
N SER A 31 -10.25 7.43 -24.86
CA SER A 31 -9.29 7.64 -25.95
C SER A 31 -8.55 6.37 -26.40
N ASP A 32 -8.92 5.22 -25.84
CA ASP A 32 -8.35 3.89 -26.07
C ASP A 32 -9.08 3.11 -27.19
N GLY A 33 -10.12 3.67 -27.81
CA GLY A 33 -10.75 3.11 -29.02
C GLY A 33 -11.46 1.76 -28.83
N ILE A 34 -11.72 1.36 -27.59
CA ILE A 34 -12.46 0.13 -27.25
C ILE A 34 -13.92 0.49 -27.00
N ASP A 35 -14.79 0.09 -27.93
CA ASP A 35 -16.26 0.22 -27.83
C ASP A 35 -16.85 -0.78 -26.81
N ALA A 36 -16.51 -0.58 -25.54
CA ALA A 36 -17.10 -1.30 -24.41
C ALA A 36 -17.41 -0.30 -23.28
N PRO A 37 -18.60 -0.39 -22.67
CA PRO A 37 -18.92 0.45 -21.52
C PRO A 37 -17.98 0.12 -20.35
N LEU A 38 -17.66 1.13 -19.53
CA LEU A 38 -16.65 1.07 -18.46
C LEU A 38 -16.87 -0.07 -17.45
N TRP A 39 -18.09 -0.55 -17.27
CA TRP A 39 -18.42 -1.65 -16.36
C TRP A 39 -17.95 -3.03 -16.88
N MET A 40 -17.77 -3.21 -18.20
CA MET A 40 -17.20 -4.43 -18.78
C MET A 40 -15.67 -4.43 -18.67
N PHE A 41 -15.16 -4.38 -17.44
CA PHE A 41 -13.72 -4.29 -17.19
C PHE A 41 -12.93 -5.47 -17.79
N TRP A 42 -13.55 -6.65 -17.88
CA TRP A 42 -12.96 -7.86 -18.50
C TRP A 42 -12.67 -7.72 -19.99
N LYS A 43 -13.26 -6.74 -20.69
CA LYS A 43 -12.92 -6.47 -22.10
C LYS A 43 -11.61 -5.70 -22.28
N ARG A 44 -11.10 -5.06 -21.24
CA ARG A 44 -9.83 -4.31 -21.27
C ARG A 44 -8.77 -5.11 -20.55
N ARG A 45 -7.74 -5.52 -21.27
CA ARG A 45 -6.70 -6.39 -20.74
C ARG A 45 -5.98 -5.73 -19.56
N ARG A 46 -5.73 -4.42 -19.64
CA ARG A 46 -5.10 -3.65 -18.56
C ARG A 46 -5.88 -3.66 -17.25
N TYR A 47 -7.22 -3.72 -17.29
CA TYR A 47 -8.04 -3.77 -16.07
C TYR A 47 -8.09 -5.17 -15.44
N ILE A 48 -7.89 -6.23 -16.24
CA ILE A 48 -7.65 -7.57 -15.69
C ILE A 48 -6.35 -7.56 -14.87
N VAL A 49 -5.27 -6.93 -15.38
CA VAL A 49 -4.01 -6.81 -14.63
C VAL A 49 -4.21 -6.03 -13.32
N VAL A 50 -5.00 -4.94 -13.35
CA VAL A 50 -5.36 -4.17 -12.13
C VAL A 50 -6.14 -5.01 -11.13
N PHE A 51 -7.13 -5.76 -11.59
CA PHE A 51 -7.93 -6.63 -10.73
C PHE A 51 -7.08 -7.75 -10.11
N MET A 52 -6.22 -8.38 -10.90
CA MET A 52 -5.29 -9.40 -10.40
C MET A 52 -4.29 -8.82 -9.42
N ALA A 53 -3.82 -7.57 -9.63
CA ALA A 53 -2.94 -6.87 -8.71
C ALA A 53 -3.65 -6.50 -7.39
N PHE A 54 -4.93 -6.09 -7.46
CA PHE A 54 -5.77 -5.90 -6.28
C PHE A 54 -5.87 -7.18 -5.46
N LEU A 55 -6.16 -8.32 -6.11
CA LEU A 55 -6.18 -9.62 -5.43
C LEU A 55 -4.80 -10.05 -4.91
N GLY A 56 -3.71 -9.62 -5.57
CA GLY A 56 -2.36 -9.83 -5.08
C GLY A 56 -2.10 -9.10 -3.77
N PHE A 57 -2.42 -7.82 -3.72
CA PHE A 57 -2.31 -7.00 -2.52
C PHE A 57 -3.26 -7.44 -1.39
N PHE A 58 -4.45 -7.90 -1.75
CA PHE A 58 -5.34 -8.60 -0.83
C PHE A 58 -4.62 -9.77 -0.16
N ASN A 59 -4.03 -10.68 -0.95
CA ASN A 59 -3.32 -11.84 -0.41
C ASN A 59 -2.10 -11.44 0.42
N VAL A 60 -1.30 -10.47 -0.03
CA VAL A 60 -0.13 -9.96 0.71
C VAL A 60 -0.52 -9.56 2.14
N TYR A 61 -1.55 -8.73 2.30
CA TYR A 61 -1.97 -8.29 3.63
C TYR A 61 -2.72 -9.37 4.41
N SER A 62 -3.47 -10.26 3.74
CA SER A 62 -4.08 -11.40 4.42
C SER A 62 -3.04 -12.38 5.00
N LEU A 63 -1.97 -12.66 4.26
CA LEU A 63 -0.87 -13.52 4.71
C LEU A 63 -0.05 -12.86 5.83
N ARG A 64 0.06 -11.53 5.84
CA ARG A 64 0.77 -10.80 6.89
C ARG A 64 0.02 -10.76 8.22
N VAL A 65 -1.29 -10.52 8.17
CA VAL A 65 -2.12 -10.26 9.36
C VAL A 65 -2.60 -11.55 10.04
N ASN A 66 -2.59 -12.68 9.32
CA ASN A 66 -3.07 -13.96 9.84
C ASN A 66 -2.38 -14.37 11.17
N LEU A 67 -1.08 -14.11 11.32
CA LEU A 67 -0.30 -14.47 12.50
C LEU A 67 -0.69 -13.63 13.72
N SER A 68 -1.01 -12.35 13.52
CA SER A 68 -1.45 -11.46 14.61
C SER A 68 -2.69 -11.98 15.31
N VAL A 69 -3.60 -12.65 14.58
CA VAL A 69 -4.79 -13.30 15.18
C VAL A 69 -4.48 -14.73 15.60
N ALA A 70 -3.73 -15.49 14.81
CA ALA A 70 -3.42 -16.88 15.13
C ALA A 70 -2.59 -17.02 16.41
N ILE A 71 -1.65 -16.10 16.69
CA ILE A 71 -0.80 -16.15 17.89
C ILE A 71 -1.61 -16.07 19.18
N VAL A 72 -2.74 -15.36 19.12
CA VAL A 72 -3.70 -15.25 20.22
C VAL A 72 -4.33 -16.60 20.53
N ALA A 73 -4.65 -17.40 19.50
CA ALA A 73 -5.18 -18.76 19.65
C ALA A 73 -4.09 -19.78 20.00
N MET A 74 -2.85 -19.58 19.52
CA MET A 74 -1.70 -20.44 19.79
C MET A 74 -1.24 -20.40 21.25
N THR A 75 -1.49 -19.29 21.94
CA THR A 75 -1.04 -19.06 23.33
C THR A 75 -2.21 -18.98 24.32
N GLU A 76 -3.42 -19.32 23.88
CA GLU A 76 -4.61 -19.37 24.75
C GLU A 76 -4.61 -20.59 25.66
N ASN A 77 -5.04 -20.39 26.91
CA ASN A 77 -5.37 -21.49 27.83
C ASN A 77 -6.63 -22.20 27.34
N ARG A 78 -6.50 -23.44 26.88
CA ARG A 78 -7.64 -24.29 26.47
C ARG A 78 -8.02 -25.23 27.59
N THR A 79 -9.32 -25.34 27.87
CA THR A 79 -9.84 -26.33 28.81
C THR A 79 -9.77 -27.72 28.19
N VAL A 80 -8.93 -28.58 28.75
CA VAL A 80 -8.83 -30.00 28.39
C VAL A 80 -9.53 -30.81 29.47
N HIS A 81 -10.55 -31.56 29.07
CA HIS A 81 -11.20 -32.54 29.94
C HIS A 81 -10.38 -33.82 29.89
N TYR A 82 -9.67 -34.12 30.97
CA TYR A 82 -8.95 -35.38 31.09
C TYR A 82 -9.90 -36.53 31.40
N ASP A 83 -9.55 -37.74 31.00
CA ASP A 83 -10.34 -38.96 31.21
C ASP A 83 -10.62 -39.26 32.70
N ASN A 84 -9.87 -38.65 33.61
CA ASN A 84 -10.07 -38.72 35.06
C ASN A 84 -11.16 -37.76 35.60
N GLY A 85 -11.84 -37.01 34.74
CA GLY A 85 -12.88 -36.03 35.10
C GLY A 85 -12.35 -34.67 35.59
N THR A 86 -11.04 -34.44 35.58
CA THR A 86 -10.45 -33.13 35.91
C THR A 86 -10.38 -32.22 34.69
N VAL A 87 -10.61 -30.92 34.89
CA VAL A 87 -10.46 -29.89 33.85
C VAL A 87 -9.07 -29.28 34.01
N GLY A 88 -8.19 -29.53 33.04
CA GLY A 88 -6.90 -28.85 32.92
C GLY A 88 -6.99 -27.64 32.01
N TYR A 89 -6.01 -26.74 32.16
CA TYR A 89 -5.76 -25.68 31.19
C TYR A 89 -4.42 -25.97 30.52
N GLU A 90 -4.44 -26.24 29.21
CA GLU A 90 -3.23 -26.45 28.41
C GLU A 90 -3.13 -25.37 27.33
N GLN A 91 -1.90 -24.94 27.04
CA GLN A 91 -1.59 -24.07 25.91
C GLN A 91 -0.93 -24.90 24.81
N TYR A 92 -1.17 -24.56 23.54
CA TYR A 92 -0.41 -25.17 22.44
C TYR A 92 1.07 -24.82 22.53
N PHE A 93 1.36 -23.56 22.86
CA PHE A 93 2.71 -23.05 23.01
C PHE A 93 2.78 -22.09 24.21
N ASP A 94 3.64 -22.43 25.17
CA ASP A 94 3.95 -21.57 26.33
C ASP A 94 4.97 -20.49 25.93
N TRP A 95 4.49 -19.53 25.13
CA TRP A 95 5.29 -18.40 24.66
C TRP A 95 5.05 -17.16 25.50
N SER A 96 6.11 -16.64 26.11
CA SER A 96 6.09 -15.35 26.80
C SER A 96 5.73 -14.20 25.85
N SER A 97 5.17 -13.10 26.38
CA SER A 97 4.83 -11.89 25.60
C SER A 97 6.04 -11.37 24.79
N SER A 98 7.25 -11.45 25.35
CA SER A 98 8.49 -11.10 24.66
C SER A 98 8.74 -11.99 23.44
N LEU A 99 8.59 -13.31 23.58
CA LEU A 99 8.77 -14.25 22.48
C LEU A 99 7.73 -14.06 21.38
N GLN A 100 6.49 -13.77 21.75
CA GLN A 100 5.44 -13.40 20.79
C GLN A 100 5.82 -12.13 20.01
N GLY A 101 6.39 -11.12 20.68
CA GLY A 101 6.94 -9.93 20.06
C GLY A 101 8.06 -10.24 19.05
N TYR A 102 8.96 -11.16 19.36
CA TYR A 102 9.99 -11.63 18.42
C TYR A 102 9.39 -12.37 17.21
N VAL A 103 8.40 -13.23 17.43
CA VAL A 103 7.71 -13.95 16.35
C VAL A 103 7.00 -12.97 15.41
N LEU A 104 6.28 -11.98 15.94
CA LEU A 104 5.57 -10.96 15.14
C LEU A 104 6.54 -10.03 14.39
N SER A 105 7.66 -9.64 15.01
CA SER A 105 8.66 -8.75 14.37
C SER A 105 9.55 -9.47 13.34
N SER A 106 9.69 -10.80 13.43
CA SER A 106 10.61 -11.58 12.59
C SER A 106 10.38 -11.44 11.08
N PHE A 107 9.12 -11.28 10.67
CA PHE A 107 8.76 -10.97 9.29
C PHE A 107 9.46 -9.69 8.78
N PHE A 108 9.51 -8.65 9.62
CA PHE A 108 10.06 -7.36 9.22
C PHE A 108 11.59 -7.36 9.09
N TYR A 109 12.31 -8.30 9.72
CA TYR A 109 13.75 -8.47 9.52
C TYR A 109 14.09 -8.80 8.06
N GLY A 110 13.28 -9.67 7.44
CA GLY A 110 13.42 -9.99 6.01
C GLY A 110 12.87 -8.88 5.10
N TYR A 111 11.87 -8.15 5.57
CA TYR A 111 11.19 -7.12 4.78
C TYR A 111 12.03 -5.85 4.58
N ILE A 112 12.82 -5.40 5.56
CA ILE A 112 13.41 -4.04 5.56
C ILE A 112 14.32 -3.72 4.36
N LEU A 113 15.17 -4.65 3.91
CA LEU A 113 16.11 -4.41 2.80
C LEU A 113 15.54 -4.82 1.43
N THR A 114 14.48 -5.61 1.45
CA THR A 114 13.98 -6.29 0.27
C THR A 114 13.31 -5.35 -0.75
N PRO A 115 12.51 -4.33 -0.39
CA PRO A 115 11.95 -3.39 -1.35
C PRO A 115 13.01 -2.70 -2.21
N PHE A 116 14.17 -2.39 -1.62
CA PHE A 116 15.28 -1.80 -2.37
C PHE A 116 15.84 -2.79 -3.42
N LEU A 117 16.08 -4.03 -3.02
CA LEU A 117 16.59 -5.09 -3.91
C LEU A 117 15.55 -5.50 -4.97
N GLY A 118 14.28 -5.54 -4.62
CA GLY A 118 13.17 -5.91 -5.49
C GLY A 118 13.05 -4.99 -6.70
N GLY A 119 13.35 -3.70 -6.55
CA GLY A 119 13.43 -2.77 -7.69
C GLY A 119 14.45 -3.19 -8.74
N PHE A 120 15.67 -3.56 -8.32
CA PHE A 120 16.72 -4.01 -9.22
C PHE A 120 16.38 -5.35 -9.89
N ILE A 121 15.90 -6.32 -9.09
CA ILE A 121 15.55 -7.66 -9.55
C ILE A 121 14.38 -7.61 -10.55
N SER A 122 13.36 -6.80 -10.27
CA SER A 122 12.19 -6.63 -11.15
C SER A 122 12.53 -6.05 -12.52
N ASN A 123 13.53 -5.17 -12.59
CA ASN A 123 14.00 -4.62 -13.87
C ASN A 123 14.75 -5.67 -14.70
N ARG A 124 15.49 -6.59 -14.07
CA ARG A 124 16.27 -7.62 -14.77
C ARG A 124 15.45 -8.84 -15.18
N PHE A 125 14.60 -9.35 -14.28
CA PHE A 125 13.86 -10.60 -14.49
C PHE A 125 12.39 -10.39 -14.88
N GLY A 126 11.91 -9.14 -14.88
CA GLY A 126 10.54 -8.78 -15.18
C GLY A 126 9.66 -8.68 -13.93
N GLY A 127 9.03 -7.52 -13.74
CA GLY A 127 8.23 -7.23 -12.54
C GLY A 127 7.06 -8.18 -12.32
N ASN A 128 6.42 -8.70 -13.38
CA ASN A 128 5.32 -9.65 -13.23
C ASN A 128 5.78 -10.98 -12.62
N TYR A 129 6.92 -11.51 -13.05
CA TYR A 129 7.45 -12.79 -12.57
C TYR A 129 7.85 -12.69 -11.10
N VAL A 130 8.62 -11.64 -10.76
CA VAL A 130 9.11 -11.43 -9.39
C VAL A 130 7.95 -11.13 -8.44
N PHE A 131 6.93 -10.38 -8.88
CA PHE A 131 5.71 -10.15 -8.08
C PHE A 131 4.96 -11.44 -7.78
N GLY A 132 4.72 -12.26 -8.81
CA GLY A 132 4.02 -13.54 -8.66
C GLY A 132 4.78 -14.51 -7.77
N VAL A 133 6.06 -14.74 -8.07
CA VAL A 133 6.92 -15.67 -7.31
C VAL A 133 7.10 -15.20 -5.86
N GLY A 134 7.18 -13.89 -5.61
CA GLY A 134 7.20 -13.35 -4.25
C GLY A 134 5.98 -13.80 -3.44
N ILE A 135 4.78 -13.50 -3.94
CA ILE A 135 3.53 -13.86 -3.26
C ILE A 135 3.34 -15.38 -3.20
N GLY A 136 3.65 -16.11 -4.27
CA GLY A 136 3.52 -17.57 -4.31
C GLY A 136 4.45 -18.26 -3.31
N THR A 137 5.69 -17.80 -3.20
CA THR A 137 6.66 -18.35 -2.23
C THR A 137 6.23 -18.04 -0.80
N THR A 138 5.79 -16.80 -0.52
CA THR A 138 5.23 -16.45 0.78
C THR A 138 4.02 -17.32 1.11
N ALA A 139 3.10 -17.55 0.18
CA ALA A 139 1.93 -18.40 0.40
C ALA A 139 2.31 -19.86 0.73
N VAL A 140 3.30 -20.43 0.04
CA VAL A 140 3.81 -21.79 0.33
C VAL A 140 4.47 -21.83 1.72
N LEU A 141 5.27 -20.85 2.09
CA LEU A 141 5.88 -20.77 3.41
C LEU A 141 4.82 -20.59 4.52
N THR A 142 3.73 -19.90 4.20
CA THR A 142 2.59 -19.77 5.12
C THR A 142 1.94 -21.13 5.35
N LEU A 143 1.78 -21.98 4.33
CA LEU A 143 1.32 -23.37 4.50
C LEU A 143 2.25 -24.20 5.39
N LEU A 144 3.56 -23.91 5.37
CA LEU A 144 4.56 -24.60 6.20
C LEU A 144 4.64 -24.03 7.63
N THR A 145 4.01 -22.89 7.91
CA THR A 145 4.08 -22.22 9.21
C THR A 145 3.62 -23.11 10.38
N PRO A 146 2.50 -23.87 10.28
CA PRO A 146 2.09 -24.76 11.37
C PRO A 146 3.12 -25.84 11.69
N LEU A 147 3.78 -26.39 10.65
CA LEU A 147 4.84 -27.39 10.81
C LEU A 147 6.08 -26.75 11.44
N ALA A 148 6.44 -25.54 11.01
CA ALA A 148 7.56 -24.79 11.56
C ALA A 148 7.35 -24.44 13.04
N ALA A 149 6.14 -24.02 13.43
CA ALA A 149 5.78 -23.73 14.82
C ALA A 149 5.92 -24.99 15.71
N LYS A 150 5.49 -26.16 15.21
CA LYS A 150 5.64 -27.45 15.92
C LYS A 150 7.09 -27.94 16.00
N ALA A 151 7.90 -27.63 14.99
CA ALA A 151 9.33 -28.00 14.96
C ALA A 151 10.19 -27.16 15.92
N GLY A 152 9.75 -25.92 16.21
CA GLY A 152 10.36 -25.06 17.23
C GLY A 152 10.42 -23.60 16.80
N VAL A 153 10.55 -22.72 17.79
CA VAL A 153 10.46 -21.27 17.59
C VAL A 153 11.54 -20.74 16.65
N ALA A 154 12.77 -21.28 16.71
CA ALA A 154 13.84 -20.89 15.80
C ALA A 154 13.50 -21.17 14.33
N VAL A 155 12.83 -22.30 14.05
CA VAL A 155 12.38 -22.66 12.69
C VAL A 155 11.25 -21.75 12.24
N LEU A 156 10.30 -21.44 13.12
CA LEU A 156 9.24 -20.48 12.86
C LEU A 156 9.80 -19.08 12.51
N LEU A 157 10.76 -18.59 13.29
CA LEU A 157 11.43 -17.31 13.03
C LEU A 157 12.14 -17.32 11.68
N ALA A 158 12.85 -18.40 11.34
CA ALA A 158 13.51 -18.53 10.04
C ALA A 158 12.52 -18.49 8.88
N VAL A 159 11.41 -19.24 8.95
CA VAL A 159 10.36 -19.24 7.92
C VAL A 159 9.75 -17.84 7.75
N ARG A 160 9.45 -17.15 8.86
CA ARG A 160 8.90 -15.79 8.84
C ARG A 160 9.86 -14.77 8.23
N ILE A 161 11.16 -14.87 8.52
CA ILE A 161 12.17 -14.01 7.91
C ILE A 161 12.18 -14.21 6.39
N VAL A 162 12.14 -15.47 5.93
CA VAL A 162 12.14 -15.79 4.50
C VAL A 162 10.87 -15.28 3.82
N GLU A 163 9.70 -15.40 4.45
CA GLU A 163 8.47 -14.78 3.95
C GLU A 163 8.58 -13.26 3.79
N GLY A 164 9.19 -12.57 4.76
CA GLY A 164 9.47 -11.14 4.66
C GLY A 164 10.35 -10.78 3.46
N ILE A 165 11.34 -11.62 3.14
CA ILE A 165 12.22 -11.46 1.97
C ILE A 165 11.44 -11.65 0.66
N PHE A 166 10.49 -12.57 0.58
CA PHE A 166 9.72 -12.75 -0.66
C PHE A 166 8.55 -11.78 -0.79
N GLU A 167 7.99 -11.31 0.33
CA GLU A 167 6.89 -10.35 0.30
C GLU A 167 7.39 -8.92 0.10
N GLY A 168 8.60 -8.59 0.54
CA GLY A 168 9.18 -7.24 0.40
C GLY A 168 9.42 -6.78 -1.05
N VAL A 169 9.49 -7.71 -2.02
CA VAL A 169 9.64 -7.35 -3.44
C VAL A 169 8.33 -6.92 -4.10
N THR A 170 7.18 -7.10 -3.45
CA THR A 170 5.85 -6.93 -4.08
C THR A 170 5.58 -5.50 -4.55
N PHE A 171 5.76 -4.51 -3.69
CA PHE A 171 5.56 -3.08 -4.01
C PHE A 171 6.42 -2.58 -5.18
N PRO A 172 7.76 -2.75 -5.21
CA PRO A 172 8.57 -2.29 -6.33
C PRO A 172 8.23 -3.04 -7.62
N CYS A 173 7.92 -4.35 -7.54
CA CYS A 173 7.60 -5.15 -8.72
C CYS A 173 6.29 -4.71 -9.40
N ILE A 174 5.25 -4.34 -8.63
CA ILE A 174 4.00 -3.87 -9.25
C ILE A 174 4.20 -2.53 -9.96
N HIS A 175 5.04 -1.64 -9.44
CA HIS A 175 5.39 -0.40 -10.12
C HIS A 175 6.12 -0.67 -11.44
N ALA A 176 6.98 -1.69 -11.48
CA ALA A 176 7.60 -2.14 -12.72
C ALA A 176 6.57 -2.67 -13.73
N VAL A 177 5.53 -3.38 -13.28
CA VAL A 177 4.38 -3.80 -14.13
C VAL A 177 3.64 -2.57 -14.67
N TRP A 178 3.31 -1.59 -13.82
CA TRP A 178 2.64 -0.35 -14.24
C TRP A 178 3.45 0.48 -15.22
N SER A 179 4.78 0.43 -15.17
CA SER A 179 5.63 1.11 -16.15
C SER A 179 5.45 0.59 -17.58
N ARG A 180 4.87 -0.61 -17.76
CA ARG A 180 4.65 -1.25 -19.06
C ARG A 180 3.18 -1.35 -19.44
N TRP A 181 2.30 -1.49 -18.45
CA TRP A 181 0.87 -1.74 -18.65
C TRP A 181 -0.03 -0.52 -18.49
N ALA A 182 0.43 0.52 -17.77
CA ALA A 182 -0.42 1.65 -17.42
C ALA A 182 -0.08 2.90 -18.26
N PRO A 183 -1.03 3.38 -19.09
CA PRO A 183 -0.92 4.68 -19.74
C PRO A 183 -0.69 5.79 -18.71
N PRO A 184 0.11 6.83 -19.01
CA PRO A 184 0.42 7.89 -18.05
C PRO A 184 -0.82 8.56 -17.44
N THR A 185 -1.89 8.73 -18.21
CA THR A 185 -3.16 9.36 -17.79
C THR A 185 -3.99 8.50 -16.84
N GLU A 186 -3.88 7.17 -16.91
CA GLU A 186 -4.67 6.22 -16.09
C GLU A 186 -3.86 5.62 -14.93
N ARG A 187 -2.54 5.83 -14.89
CA ARG A 187 -1.62 5.14 -13.97
C ARG A 187 -1.95 5.32 -12.50
N SER A 188 -2.29 6.54 -12.07
CA SER A 188 -2.66 6.81 -10.68
C SER A 188 -3.89 6.02 -10.27
N ARG A 189 -4.94 6.05 -11.09
CA ARG A 189 -6.19 5.30 -10.86
C ARG A 189 -5.96 3.79 -10.78
N MET A 190 -5.16 3.25 -11.70
CA MET A 190 -4.81 1.82 -11.70
C MET A 190 -4.07 1.40 -10.42
N ALA A 191 -3.09 2.21 -10.00
CA ALA A 191 -2.34 1.95 -8.77
C ALA A 191 -3.23 2.06 -7.52
N SER A 192 -4.10 3.08 -7.44
CA SER A 192 -5.02 3.25 -6.31
C SER A 192 -5.99 2.08 -6.17
N ILE A 193 -6.54 1.57 -7.28
CA ILE A 193 -7.41 0.38 -7.25
C ILE A 193 -6.60 -0.83 -6.78
N ALA A 194 -5.38 -1.04 -7.27
CA ALA A 194 -4.56 -2.17 -6.83
C ALA A 194 -4.23 -2.11 -5.33
N PHE A 195 -3.81 -0.94 -4.81
CA PHE A 195 -3.47 -0.78 -3.40
C PHE A 195 -4.66 -0.82 -2.44
N ALA A 196 -5.89 -0.56 -2.93
CA ALA A 196 -7.09 -0.79 -2.13
C ALA A 196 -7.20 -2.25 -1.65
N GLY A 197 -6.53 -3.18 -2.35
CA GLY A 197 -6.41 -4.58 -1.95
C GLY A 197 -5.80 -4.77 -0.56
N ASN A 198 -4.86 -3.91 -0.14
CA ASN A 198 -4.20 -4.02 1.17
C ASN A 198 -5.21 -3.94 2.33
N TYR A 199 -6.11 -2.96 2.24
CA TYR A 199 -7.14 -2.73 3.26
C TYR A 199 -8.22 -3.80 3.20
N ALA A 200 -8.67 -4.16 1.99
CA ALA A 200 -9.64 -5.24 1.80
C ALA A 200 -9.12 -6.58 2.35
N GLY A 201 -7.85 -6.90 2.10
CA GLY A 201 -7.17 -8.10 2.59
C GLY A 201 -7.13 -8.13 4.12
N THR A 202 -6.80 -7.00 4.76
CA THR A 202 -6.76 -6.88 6.22
C THR A 202 -8.16 -7.05 6.84
N VAL A 203 -9.15 -6.33 6.30
CA VAL A 203 -10.54 -6.32 6.80
C VAL A 203 -11.19 -7.69 6.69
N VAL A 204 -10.89 -8.45 5.63
CA VAL A 204 -11.40 -9.82 5.48
C VAL A 204 -10.57 -10.82 6.28
N ALA A 205 -9.25 -10.66 6.36
CA ALA A 205 -8.39 -11.64 7.00
C ALA A 205 -8.55 -11.70 8.52
N MET A 206 -8.72 -10.58 9.20
CA MET A 206 -8.84 -10.57 10.67
C MET A 206 -10.06 -11.36 11.17
N PRO A 207 -11.30 -11.12 10.69
CA PRO A 207 -12.47 -11.87 11.14
C PRO A 207 -12.42 -13.32 10.70
N MET A 208 -12.01 -13.58 9.45
CA MET A 208 -11.87 -14.95 8.93
C MET A 208 -10.85 -15.75 9.75
N SER A 209 -9.73 -15.14 10.15
CA SER A 209 -8.75 -15.80 11.02
C SER A 209 -9.35 -16.17 12.38
N GLY A 210 -10.15 -15.29 12.98
CA GLY A 210 -10.84 -15.58 14.25
C GLY A 210 -11.84 -16.73 14.13
N ILE A 211 -12.67 -16.73 13.08
CA ILE A 211 -13.65 -17.79 12.81
C ILE A 211 -12.94 -19.13 12.58
N LEU A 212 -11.93 -19.15 11.71
CA LEU A 212 -11.16 -20.36 11.37
C LEU A 212 -10.45 -20.93 12.61
N ALA A 213 -9.80 -20.06 13.39
CA ALA A 213 -9.11 -20.47 14.60
C ALA A 213 -10.06 -21.08 15.65
N ASN A 214 -11.26 -20.52 15.80
CA ASN A 214 -12.27 -21.03 16.73
C ASN A 214 -12.87 -22.37 16.25
N ALA A 215 -13.23 -22.47 14.96
CA ALA A 215 -13.94 -23.62 14.41
C ALA A 215 -13.03 -24.84 14.13
N TRP A 216 -11.83 -24.62 13.60
CA TRP A 216 -10.94 -25.68 13.10
C TRP A 216 -9.52 -25.63 13.68
N GLY A 217 -9.30 -24.79 14.69
CA GLY A 217 -7.98 -24.62 15.31
C GLY A 217 -7.09 -23.62 14.56
N TRP A 218 -6.01 -23.19 15.21
CA TRP A 218 -5.15 -22.11 14.72
C TRP A 218 -4.41 -22.46 13.43
N GLU A 219 -4.13 -23.75 13.17
CA GLU A 219 -3.45 -24.18 11.96
C GLU A 219 -4.26 -23.87 10.69
N SER A 220 -5.59 -23.95 10.80
CA SER A 220 -6.51 -23.75 9.67
C SER A 220 -6.37 -22.36 9.04
N VAL A 221 -6.03 -21.34 9.84
CA VAL A 221 -5.80 -19.96 9.39
C VAL A 221 -4.70 -19.95 8.33
N PHE A 222 -3.57 -20.60 8.62
CA PHE A 222 -2.42 -20.64 7.72
C PHE A 222 -2.70 -21.47 6.46
N TYR A 223 -3.41 -22.59 6.61
CA TYR A 223 -3.77 -23.44 5.47
C TYR A 223 -4.73 -22.75 4.49
N VAL A 224 -5.78 -22.10 4.98
CA VAL A 224 -6.76 -21.43 4.11
C VAL A 224 -6.12 -20.28 3.35
N PHE A 225 -5.45 -19.35 4.03
CA PHE A 225 -4.82 -18.21 3.36
C PHE A 225 -3.66 -18.63 2.45
N GLY A 226 -2.85 -19.62 2.86
CA GLY A 226 -1.79 -20.17 2.03
C GLY A 226 -2.30 -20.82 0.74
N VAL A 227 -3.40 -21.60 0.80
CA VAL A 227 -4.01 -22.22 -0.39
C VAL A 227 -4.58 -21.15 -1.33
N ILE A 228 -5.29 -20.15 -0.79
CA ILE A 228 -5.83 -19.03 -1.60
C ILE A 228 -4.68 -18.29 -2.30
N GLY A 229 -3.58 -18.01 -1.59
CA GLY A 229 -2.39 -17.39 -2.15
C GLY A 229 -1.74 -18.23 -3.26
N CYS A 230 -1.67 -19.55 -3.09
CA CYS A 230 -1.14 -20.47 -4.11
C CYS A 230 -2.03 -20.52 -5.37
N ILE A 231 -3.36 -20.59 -5.20
CA ILE A 231 -4.31 -20.53 -6.32
C ILE A 231 -4.17 -19.20 -7.07
N TRP A 232 -4.08 -18.10 -6.33
CA TRP A 232 -3.85 -16.78 -6.92
C TRP A 232 -2.52 -16.72 -7.67
N PHE A 233 -1.44 -17.30 -7.15
CA PHE A 233 -0.15 -17.36 -7.83
C PHE A 233 -0.23 -18.07 -9.17
N LEU A 234 -0.88 -19.25 -9.23
CA LEU A 234 -1.10 -19.98 -10.47
C LEU A 234 -1.91 -19.15 -11.47
N ALA A 235 -2.97 -18.50 -11.00
CA ALA A 235 -3.78 -17.61 -11.81
C ALA A 235 -2.97 -16.39 -12.32
N TRP A 236 -2.13 -15.78 -11.48
CA TRP A 236 -1.29 -14.65 -11.84
C TRP A 236 -0.29 -15.03 -12.94
N MET A 237 0.40 -16.16 -12.78
CA MET A 237 1.38 -16.65 -13.76
C MET A 237 0.72 -17.00 -15.10
N PHE A 238 -0.52 -17.51 -15.06
CA PHE A 238 -1.30 -17.78 -16.25
C PHE A 238 -1.77 -16.50 -16.94
N PHE A 239 -2.44 -15.61 -16.21
CA PHE A 239 -3.14 -14.45 -16.76
C PHE A 239 -2.29 -13.20 -16.95
N VAL A 240 -1.24 -12.94 -16.18
CA VAL A 240 -0.51 -11.65 -16.27
C VAL A 240 0.85 -11.83 -16.94
N LYS A 241 1.01 -11.18 -18.10
CA LYS A 241 2.23 -11.23 -18.91
C LYS A 241 3.16 -10.03 -18.67
N THR A 242 4.43 -10.19 -19.04
CA THR A 242 5.53 -9.27 -18.72
C THR A 242 5.46 -7.93 -19.44
N SER A 243 4.86 -7.90 -20.63
CA SER A 243 4.57 -6.69 -21.40
C SER A 243 3.28 -6.91 -22.20
N PRO A 244 2.60 -5.83 -22.61
CA PRO A 244 1.45 -5.94 -23.53
C PRO A 244 1.84 -6.55 -24.88
N GLU A 245 3.12 -6.51 -25.29
CA GLU A 245 3.58 -7.06 -26.57
C GLU A 245 3.56 -8.59 -26.62
N VAL A 246 3.87 -9.23 -25.50
CA VAL A 246 3.94 -10.70 -25.35
C VAL A 246 2.60 -11.30 -24.92
N ASP A 247 1.59 -10.47 -24.64
CA ASP A 247 0.27 -10.96 -24.26
C ASP A 247 -0.53 -11.35 -25.50
N GLY A 248 -0.79 -12.65 -25.67
CA GLY A 248 -1.59 -13.17 -26.79
C GLY A 248 -3.09 -12.87 -26.70
N TRP A 249 -3.58 -12.40 -25.55
CA TRP A 249 -5.00 -12.10 -25.34
C TRP A 249 -5.32 -10.60 -25.41
N ILE A 250 -4.33 -9.74 -25.65
CA ILE A 250 -4.57 -8.31 -25.80
C ILE A 250 -5.16 -8.00 -27.18
N SER A 251 -6.09 -7.05 -27.24
CA SER A 251 -6.55 -6.50 -28.52
C SER A 251 -5.44 -5.67 -29.17
N GLN A 252 -5.25 -5.81 -30.49
CA GLN A 252 -4.25 -5.05 -31.24
C GLN A 252 -4.38 -3.53 -31.03
N ARG A 253 -5.62 -3.03 -30.93
CA ARG A 253 -5.91 -1.61 -30.67
C ARG A 253 -5.47 -1.16 -29.27
N GLU A 254 -5.69 -2.01 -28.26
CA GLU A 254 -5.28 -1.71 -26.88
C GLU A 254 -3.75 -1.69 -26.78
N LYS A 255 -3.08 -2.61 -27.49
CA LYS A 255 -1.62 -2.66 -27.58
C LYS A 255 -1.06 -1.38 -28.20
N GLU A 256 -1.58 -0.96 -29.35
CA GLU A 256 -1.17 0.27 -30.03
C GLU A 256 -1.39 1.50 -29.13
N PHE A 257 -2.57 1.62 -28.52
CA PHE A 257 -2.87 2.70 -27.58
C PHE A 257 -1.88 2.79 -26.41
N ILE A 258 -1.52 1.65 -25.80
CA ILE A 258 -0.56 1.63 -24.69
C ILE A 258 0.84 2.04 -25.16
N LEU A 259 1.30 1.49 -26.28
CA LEU A 259 2.63 1.77 -26.81
C LEU A 259 2.78 3.24 -27.25
N GLU A 260 1.78 3.79 -27.95
CA GLU A 260 1.74 5.20 -28.32
C GLU A 260 1.69 6.11 -27.09
N SER A 261 0.84 5.78 -26.11
CA SER A 261 0.70 6.57 -24.88
C SER A 261 1.96 6.56 -24.01
N LEU A 262 2.80 5.52 -24.10
CA LEU A 262 4.04 5.42 -23.35
C LEU A 262 5.20 6.16 -24.03
N GLY A 263 5.06 6.55 -25.31
CA GLY A 263 6.11 7.27 -26.05
C GLY A 263 7.44 6.52 -26.11
N ARG A 264 7.43 5.19 -25.91
CA ARG A 264 8.65 4.38 -25.86
C ARG A 264 9.09 4.02 -27.28
N THR A 265 10.20 4.60 -27.71
CA THR A 265 11.07 3.97 -28.71
C THR A 265 11.83 2.83 -28.01
N GLU A 266 12.06 1.70 -28.69
CA GLU A 266 12.79 0.56 -28.11
C GLU A 266 14.13 1.00 -27.49
N GLY A 267 14.37 0.68 -26.21
CA GLY A 267 15.69 0.78 -25.58
C GLY A 267 15.98 1.95 -24.63
N ASP A 268 15.06 2.91 -24.44
CA ASP A 268 15.38 4.10 -23.64
C ASP A 268 15.25 3.85 -22.12
N GLN A 269 16.32 3.36 -21.49
CA GLN A 269 16.49 3.44 -20.03
C GLN A 269 17.15 4.77 -19.68
N GLU A 270 16.32 5.78 -19.45
CA GLU A 270 16.77 7.06 -18.92
C GLU A 270 17.49 6.85 -17.57
N LYS A 271 18.83 6.83 -17.56
CA LYS A 271 19.62 6.78 -16.32
C LYS A 271 19.54 8.14 -15.62
N VAL A 272 18.50 8.31 -14.81
CA VAL A 272 18.33 9.52 -13.98
C VAL A 272 19.49 9.59 -12.98
N LYS A 273 20.37 10.59 -13.13
CA LYS A 273 21.37 10.92 -12.10
C LYS A 273 20.69 11.67 -10.97
N HIS A 274 20.64 11.05 -9.79
CA HIS A 274 19.99 11.63 -8.61
C HIS A 274 20.95 12.56 -7.82
N PRO A 275 20.47 13.72 -7.35
CA PRO A 275 21.27 14.66 -6.55
C PRO A 275 21.38 14.19 -5.09
N TRP A 276 22.14 13.12 -4.84
CA TRP A 276 22.26 12.46 -3.53
C TRP A 276 22.59 13.40 -2.37
N LYS A 277 23.54 14.32 -2.57
CA LYS A 277 23.92 15.31 -1.55
C LYS A 277 22.72 16.18 -1.15
N GLY A 278 21.98 16.71 -2.13
CA GLY A 278 20.81 17.56 -1.88
C GLY A 278 19.65 16.81 -1.22
N ILE A 279 19.43 15.56 -1.62
CA ILE A 279 18.41 14.68 -1.01
C ILE A 279 18.75 14.43 0.46
N LEU A 280 19.98 14.04 0.77
CA LEU A 280 20.41 13.66 2.12
C LEU A 280 20.57 14.85 3.08
N THR A 281 20.74 16.08 2.58
CA THR A 281 20.83 17.28 3.43
C THR A 281 19.53 18.08 3.53
N SER A 282 18.46 17.67 2.83
CA SER A 282 17.20 18.42 2.80
C SER A 282 16.35 18.18 4.04
N VAL A 283 16.01 19.26 4.75
CA VAL A 283 15.10 19.24 5.90
C VAL A 283 13.71 18.72 5.50
N ALA A 284 13.22 19.07 4.31
CA ALA A 284 11.91 18.63 3.83
C ALA A 284 11.86 17.11 3.60
N VAL A 285 12.94 16.54 3.08
CA VAL A 285 13.07 15.08 2.91
C VAL A 285 13.07 14.38 4.28
N TRP A 286 13.89 14.82 5.23
CA TRP A 286 13.94 14.19 6.56
C TRP A 286 12.64 14.37 7.35
N SER A 287 11.97 15.51 7.21
CA SER A 287 10.66 15.72 7.84
C SER A 287 9.62 14.76 7.30
N LEU A 288 9.63 14.52 5.98
CA LEU A 288 8.81 13.50 5.34
C LEU A 288 9.13 12.10 5.87
N VAL A 289 10.41 11.74 6.01
CA VAL A 289 10.84 10.42 6.51
C VAL A 289 10.35 10.21 7.95
N VAL A 290 10.52 11.22 8.81
CA VAL A 290 10.06 11.18 10.20
C VAL A 290 8.54 11.02 10.28
N SER A 291 7.79 11.75 9.45
CA SER A 291 6.35 11.59 9.42
C SER A 291 5.93 10.18 8.97
N HIS A 292 6.55 9.65 7.92
CA HIS A 292 6.23 8.31 7.44
C HIS A 292 6.57 7.24 8.49
N PHE A 293 7.68 7.41 9.23
CA PHE A 293 8.03 6.60 10.38
C PHE A 293 6.98 6.67 11.49
N SER A 294 6.54 7.87 11.87
CA SER A 294 5.54 8.06 12.94
C SER A 294 4.19 7.42 12.60
N GLU A 295 3.72 7.56 11.36
CA GLU A 295 2.47 6.90 10.92
C GLU A 295 2.59 5.38 10.96
N ASN A 296 3.68 4.84 10.42
CA ASN A 296 3.89 3.39 10.42
C ASN A 296 4.09 2.82 11.83
N TRP A 297 4.57 3.62 12.78
CA TRP A 297 4.67 3.19 14.18
C TRP A 297 3.30 2.78 14.71
N GLY A 298 2.34 3.69 14.77
CA GLY A 298 1.03 3.32 15.32
C GLY A 298 0.26 2.36 14.40
N PHE A 299 0.40 2.47 13.07
CA PHE A 299 -0.22 1.53 12.15
C PHE A 299 0.25 0.08 12.39
N TYR A 300 1.55 -0.19 12.40
CA TYR A 300 2.06 -1.55 12.62
C TYR A 300 1.87 -2.03 14.06
N THR A 301 1.98 -1.14 15.05
CA THR A 301 1.71 -1.49 16.45
C THR A 301 0.31 -2.07 16.57
N LEU A 302 -0.71 -1.37 16.06
CA LEU A 302 -2.09 -1.84 16.13
C LEU A 302 -2.30 -3.04 15.21
N LEU A 303 -1.70 -3.05 14.01
CA LEU A 303 -1.90 -4.17 13.07
C LEU A 303 -1.41 -5.51 13.65
N THR A 304 -0.36 -5.47 14.46
CA THR A 304 0.25 -6.66 15.05
C THR A 304 -0.29 -6.98 16.44
N GLN A 305 -0.56 -5.96 17.26
CA GLN A 305 -0.87 -6.13 18.69
C GLN A 305 -2.35 -5.91 19.03
N LEU A 306 -3.18 -5.36 18.13
CA LEU A 306 -4.59 -5.08 18.43
C LEU A 306 -5.38 -6.34 18.84
N PRO A 307 -5.24 -7.50 18.17
CA PRO A 307 -5.93 -8.71 18.62
C PRO A 307 -5.50 -9.14 20.03
N THR A 308 -4.20 -9.09 20.32
CA THR A 308 -3.64 -9.42 21.64
C THR A 308 -4.13 -8.46 22.71
N PHE A 309 -4.16 -7.15 22.42
CA PHE A 309 -4.70 -6.13 23.32
C PHE A 309 -6.18 -6.37 23.65
N LEU A 310 -7.00 -6.66 22.65
CA LEU A 310 -8.43 -6.91 22.85
C LEU A 310 -8.70 -8.16 23.69
N LYS A 311 -7.84 -9.17 23.60
CA LYS A 311 -7.94 -10.34 24.46
C LYS A 311 -7.39 -10.09 25.87
N ASP A 312 -6.16 -9.58 25.97
CA ASP A 312 -5.46 -9.47 27.25
C ASP A 312 -6.06 -8.39 28.15
N ALA A 313 -6.30 -7.18 27.62
CA ALA A 313 -6.81 -6.04 28.41
C ALA A 313 -8.34 -5.91 28.39
N MET A 314 -8.98 -6.28 27.27
CA MET A 314 -10.43 -6.08 27.11
C MET A 314 -11.24 -7.38 27.23
N HIS A 315 -10.57 -8.51 27.46
CA HIS A 315 -11.18 -9.83 27.69
C HIS A 315 -12.20 -10.26 26.62
N PHE A 316 -11.98 -9.87 25.36
CA PHE A 316 -12.83 -10.33 24.26
C PHE A 316 -12.55 -11.79 23.90
N GLU A 317 -13.63 -12.52 23.59
CA GLU A 317 -13.57 -13.83 22.94
C GLU A 317 -12.85 -13.72 21.58
N LEU A 318 -12.18 -14.79 21.15
CA LEU A 318 -11.35 -14.82 19.94
C LEU A 318 -12.12 -14.43 18.67
N GLU A 319 -13.35 -14.91 18.50
CA GLU A 319 -14.19 -14.59 17.34
C GLU A 319 -14.51 -13.09 17.28
N LYS A 320 -15.00 -12.53 18.39
CA LYS A 320 -15.30 -11.09 18.49
C LYS A 320 -14.05 -10.23 18.31
N THR A 321 -12.91 -10.68 18.84
CA THR A 321 -11.61 -10.02 18.66
C THR A 321 -11.26 -9.88 17.17
N GLY A 322 -11.47 -10.92 16.36
CA GLY A 322 -11.23 -10.87 14.91
C GLY A 322 -12.11 -9.84 14.19
N PHE A 323 -13.41 -9.81 14.49
CA PHE A 323 -14.34 -8.84 13.91
C PHE A 323 -14.04 -7.40 14.32
N VAL A 324 -13.83 -7.17 15.61
CA VAL A 324 -13.55 -5.85 16.17
C VAL A 324 -12.23 -5.30 15.65
N SER A 325 -11.20 -6.15 15.52
CA SER A 325 -9.88 -5.73 15.01
C SER A 325 -9.94 -5.22 13.57
N ALA A 326 -10.92 -5.64 12.76
CA ALA A 326 -11.05 -5.21 11.37
C ALA A 326 -11.64 -3.80 11.22
N VAL A 327 -12.42 -3.33 12.20
CA VAL A 327 -13.20 -2.08 12.13
C VAL A 327 -12.31 -0.83 11.89
N PRO A 328 -11.21 -0.62 12.62
CA PRO A 328 -10.33 0.54 12.42
C PRO A 328 -9.79 0.63 10.99
N TYR A 329 -9.41 -0.50 10.40
CA TYR A 329 -8.85 -0.56 9.04
C TYR A 329 -9.90 -0.37 7.95
N LEU A 330 -11.14 -0.84 8.20
CA LEU A 330 -12.26 -0.57 7.31
C LEU A 330 -12.56 0.94 7.26
N VAL A 331 -12.62 1.59 8.43
CA VAL A 331 -12.84 3.04 8.53
C VAL A 331 -11.70 3.81 7.85
N MET A 332 -10.45 3.40 8.06
CA MET A 332 -9.29 3.99 7.38
C MET A 332 -9.39 3.86 5.85
N GLY A 333 -9.76 2.69 5.34
CA GLY A 333 -9.94 2.47 3.90
C GLY A 333 -11.00 3.39 3.29
N ILE A 334 -12.14 3.58 3.96
CA ILE A 334 -13.20 4.51 3.52
C ILE A 334 -12.70 5.96 3.57
N LEU A 335 -12.08 6.36 4.68
CA LEU A 335 -11.60 7.72 4.87
C LEU A 335 -10.45 8.09 3.94
N LEU A 336 -9.70 7.12 3.40
CA LEU A 336 -8.63 7.39 2.43
C LEU A 336 -9.17 7.98 1.12
N PHE A 337 -10.33 7.52 0.67
CA PHE A 337 -10.99 8.11 -0.52
C PHE A 337 -11.51 9.52 -0.21
N VAL A 338 -12.07 9.72 0.98
CA VAL A 338 -12.58 11.00 1.43
C VAL A 338 -11.45 12.02 1.58
N SER A 339 -10.33 11.63 2.21
CA SER A 339 -9.18 12.49 2.44
C SER A 339 -8.51 12.89 1.13
N GLY A 340 -8.34 11.96 0.18
CA GLY A 340 -7.83 12.25 -1.16
C GLY A 340 -8.70 13.25 -1.91
N TYR A 341 -10.01 13.01 -1.97
CA TYR A 341 -10.94 13.93 -2.64
C TYR A 341 -10.95 15.32 -1.98
N LEU A 342 -10.94 15.38 -0.64
CA LEU A 342 -10.94 16.65 0.08
C LEU A 342 -9.62 17.43 -0.13
N ALA A 343 -8.48 16.74 -0.16
CA ALA A 343 -7.19 17.34 -0.45
C ALA A 343 -7.18 17.98 -1.85
N ASP A 344 -7.62 17.25 -2.87
CA ASP A 344 -7.71 17.74 -4.25
C ASP A 344 -8.70 18.92 -4.35
N TRP A 345 -9.86 18.81 -3.71
CA TRP A 345 -10.87 19.87 -3.71
C TRP A 345 -10.34 21.18 -3.11
N CYS A 346 -9.64 21.11 -1.98
CA CYS A 346 -9.02 22.27 -1.33
C CYS A 346 -7.95 22.93 -2.22
N GLN A 347 -7.16 22.14 -2.96
CA GLN A 347 -6.14 22.63 -3.88
C GLN A 347 -6.76 23.25 -5.14
N VAL A 348 -7.71 22.57 -5.78
CA VAL A 348 -8.36 23.02 -7.03
C VAL A 348 -9.18 24.30 -6.81
N LYS A 349 -9.82 24.45 -5.66
CA LYS A 349 -10.54 25.69 -5.31
C LYS A 349 -9.62 26.81 -4.83
N GLY A 350 -8.33 26.54 -4.64
CA GLY A 350 -7.36 27.54 -4.18
C GLY A 350 -7.57 27.97 -2.73
N TYR A 351 -8.28 27.19 -1.91
CA TYR A 351 -8.47 27.51 -0.49
C TYR A 351 -7.18 27.33 0.31
N LEU A 352 -6.34 26.37 -0.08
CA LEU A 352 -5.09 26.03 0.57
C LEU A 352 -3.99 25.80 -0.46
N THR A 353 -2.77 26.21 -0.15
CA THR A 353 -1.58 25.86 -0.96
C THR A 353 -1.21 24.38 -0.78
N THR A 354 -0.40 23.83 -1.69
CA THR A 354 0.07 22.43 -1.59
C THR A 354 0.71 22.16 -0.23
N THR A 355 1.63 23.03 0.22
CA THR A 355 2.29 22.92 1.52
C THR A 355 1.28 22.96 2.68
N GLN A 356 0.28 23.84 2.62
CA GLN A 356 -0.76 23.93 3.66
C GLN A 356 -1.63 22.69 3.72
N VAL A 357 -2.05 22.14 2.58
CA VAL A 357 -2.81 20.88 2.54
C VAL A 357 -1.98 19.75 3.14
N ARG A 358 -0.72 19.60 2.72
CA ARG A 358 0.16 18.55 3.27
C ARG A 358 0.34 18.72 4.78
N ARG A 359 0.56 19.96 5.24
CA ARG A 359 0.77 20.28 6.66
C ARG A 359 -0.48 19.99 7.49
N TYR A 360 -1.63 20.56 7.14
CA TYR A 360 -2.84 20.48 7.95
C TYR A 360 -3.43 19.07 7.98
N PHE A 361 -3.42 18.35 6.85
CA PHE A 361 -3.97 16.99 6.81
C PHE A 361 -3.11 16.04 7.64
N ASN A 362 -1.79 16.14 7.53
CA ASN A 362 -0.88 15.26 8.25
C ASN A 362 -0.80 15.56 9.74
N CYS A 363 -0.54 16.82 10.09
CA CYS A 363 -0.45 17.22 11.49
C CYS A 363 -1.81 17.15 12.20
N GLY A 364 -2.90 17.46 11.50
CA GLY A 364 -4.26 17.29 12.02
C GLY A 364 -4.58 15.83 12.33
N ALA A 365 -4.19 14.90 11.44
CA ALA A 365 -4.32 13.47 11.69
C ALA A 365 -3.49 13.01 12.89
N PHE A 366 -2.22 13.43 12.98
CA PHE A 366 -1.33 13.02 14.07
C PHE A 366 -1.78 13.57 15.43
N LEU A 367 -2.26 14.80 15.49
CA LEU A 367 -2.85 15.36 16.71
C LEU A 367 -4.10 14.59 17.11
N ALA A 368 -4.98 14.28 16.16
CA ALA A 368 -6.17 13.49 16.44
C ALA A 368 -5.82 12.07 16.93
N GLN A 369 -4.91 11.38 16.24
CA GLN A 369 -4.38 10.08 16.66
C GLN A 369 -3.80 10.14 18.08
N THR A 370 -3.00 11.16 18.39
CA THR A 370 -2.44 11.38 19.72
C THR A 370 -3.54 11.51 20.79
N VAL A 371 -4.52 12.40 20.55
CA VAL A 371 -5.61 12.66 21.49
C VAL A 371 -6.45 11.40 21.71
N PHE A 372 -6.90 10.73 20.65
CA PHE A 372 -7.75 9.56 20.77
C PHE A 372 -7.01 8.34 21.34
N MET A 373 -5.72 8.18 21.07
CA MET A 373 -4.90 7.13 21.71
C MET A 373 -4.77 7.36 23.22
N ILE A 374 -4.54 8.59 23.64
CA ILE A 374 -4.44 8.95 25.06
C ILE A 374 -5.80 8.74 25.76
N ILE A 375 -6.89 9.21 25.17
CA ILE A 375 -8.24 9.01 25.72
C ILE A 375 -8.56 7.52 25.84
N GLY A 376 -8.28 6.73 24.79
CA GLY A 376 -8.49 5.29 24.81
C GLY A 376 -7.69 4.57 25.90
N ALA A 377 -6.47 5.04 26.18
CA ALA A 377 -5.61 4.53 27.25
C ALA A 377 -6.09 4.93 28.66
N PHE A 378 -6.78 6.06 28.82
CA PHE A 378 -7.34 6.45 30.12
C PHE A 378 -8.64 5.71 30.45
N ILE A 379 -9.51 5.51 29.45
CA ILE A 379 -10.82 4.89 29.67
C ILE A 379 -10.67 3.39 29.96
N LEU A 380 -9.92 2.66 29.11
CA LEU A 380 -9.78 1.20 29.16
C LEU A 380 -11.09 0.42 29.37
N GLU A 381 -12.18 0.91 28.80
CA GLU A 381 -13.44 0.18 28.70
C GLU A 381 -13.59 -0.34 27.26
N PRO A 382 -14.10 -1.57 27.06
CA PRO A 382 -14.20 -2.20 25.74
C PRO A 382 -14.76 -1.28 24.64
N GLY A 383 -15.99 -0.81 24.78
CA GLY A 383 -16.67 -0.03 23.74
C GLY A 383 -16.00 1.33 23.45
N PRO A 384 -15.79 2.18 24.47
CA PRO A 384 -15.15 3.48 24.29
C PRO A 384 -13.71 3.40 23.75
N THR A 385 -12.89 2.47 24.23
CA THR A 385 -11.51 2.34 23.77
C THR A 385 -11.43 1.85 22.33
N ILE A 386 -12.26 0.89 21.91
CA ILE A 386 -12.36 0.48 20.49
C ILE A 386 -12.78 1.65 19.62
N THR A 387 -13.75 2.46 20.08
CA THR A 387 -14.21 3.65 19.35
C THR A 387 -13.08 4.65 19.16
N CYS A 388 -12.30 4.91 20.22
CA CYS A 388 -11.14 5.80 20.16
C CYS A 388 -10.07 5.28 19.20
N ILE A 389 -9.72 3.98 19.28
CA ILE A 389 -8.76 3.34 18.37
C ILE A 389 -9.25 3.43 16.91
N THR A 390 -10.55 3.17 16.68
CA THR A 390 -11.16 3.24 15.35
C THR A 390 -11.07 4.64 14.77
N ILE A 391 -11.38 5.68 15.57
CA ILE A 391 -11.27 7.07 15.14
C ILE A 391 -9.81 7.43 14.87
N ALA A 392 -8.88 7.04 15.75
CA ALA A 392 -7.46 7.32 15.59
C ALA A 392 -6.89 6.71 14.30
N VAL A 393 -7.07 5.40 14.08
CA VAL A 393 -6.59 4.71 12.87
C VAL A 393 -7.30 5.24 11.63
N GLY A 394 -8.61 5.46 11.72
CA GLY A 394 -9.42 6.02 10.64
C GLY A 394 -8.88 7.38 10.17
N LEU A 395 -8.60 8.28 11.09
CA LEU A 395 -8.05 9.61 10.78
C LEU A 395 -6.61 9.55 10.25
N GLY A 396 -5.87 8.45 10.48
CA GLY A 396 -4.59 8.19 9.82
C GLY A 396 -4.67 8.22 8.28
N ALA A 397 -5.85 7.99 7.71
CA ALA A 397 -6.09 8.17 6.28
C ALA A 397 -5.80 9.61 5.77
N PHE A 398 -5.95 10.62 6.62
CA PHE A 398 -5.58 12.00 6.30
C PHE A 398 -4.05 12.19 6.34
N ALA A 399 -3.34 11.51 7.24
CA ALA A 399 -1.88 11.48 7.24
C ALA A 399 -1.33 10.93 5.92
N TRP A 400 -1.88 9.81 5.43
CA TRP A 400 -1.50 9.22 4.14
C TRP A 400 -1.67 10.18 2.97
N SER A 401 -2.79 10.92 2.89
CA SER A 401 -2.98 11.95 1.86
C SER A 401 -2.02 13.14 1.98
N GLY A 402 -1.43 13.33 3.16
CA GLY A 402 -0.43 14.34 3.45
C GLY A 402 0.97 13.93 2.99
N PHE A 403 1.55 12.87 3.55
CA PHE A 403 2.95 12.53 3.26
C PHE A 403 3.14 11.66 2.00
N ALA A 404 2.18 10.82 1.61
CA ALA A 404 2.41 9.84 0.53
C ALA A 404 2.65 10.52 -0.82
N VAL A 405 1.90 11.60 -1.10
CA VAL A 405 2.03 12.38 -2.34
C VAL A 405 3.19 13.39 -2.27
N ASN A 406 3.64 13.76 -1.08
CA ASN A 406 4.67 14.79 -0.89
C ASN A 406 6.03 14.43 -1.53
N HIS A 407 6.33 13.14 -1.73
CA HIS A 407 7.51 12.72 -2.49
C HIS A 407 7.53 13.30 -3.92
N LEU A 408 6.37 13.39 -4.56
CA LEU A 408 6.20 13.97 -5.90
C LEU A 408 6.31 15.48 -5.86
N ASP A 409 5.76 16.12 -4.83
CA ASP A 409 5.81 17.57 -4.64
C ASP A 409 7.26 18.06 -4.47
N LEU A 410 8.11 17.32 -3.73
CA LEU A 410 9.50 17.66 -3.49
C LEU A 410 10.42 17.47 -4.71
N SER A 411 10.29 16.35 -5.42
CA SER A 411 11.06 16.08 -6.64
C SER A 411 10.40 15.00 -7.50
N PRO A 412 9.65 15.35 -8.56
CA PRO A 412 8.98 14.38 -9.42
C PRO A 412 9.92 13.34 -10.04
N LYS A 413 11.14 13.76 -10.45
CA LYS A 413 12.13 12.87 -11.09
C LYS A 413 12.81 11.92 -10.10
N SER A 414 12.88 12.28 -8.81
CA SER A 414 13.50 11.45 -7.77
C SER A 414 12.48 10.88 -6.78
N ALA A 415 11.18 11.04 -7.02
CA ALA A 415 10.11 10.64 -6.10
C ALA A 415 10.16 9.15 -5.73
N GLY A 416 10.50 8.28 -6.68
CA GLY A 416 10.66 6.84 -6.41
C GLY A 416 11.82 6.54 -5.44
N VAL A 417 12.94 7.26 -5.55
CA VAL A 417 14.07 7.13 -4.61
C VAL A 417 13.70 7.69 -3.24
N LEU A 418 13.02 8.84 -3.19
CA LEU A 418 12.55 9.42 -1.93
C LEU A 418 11.59 8.48 -1.21
N MET A 419 10.63 7.88 -1.92
CA MET A 419 9.70 6.90 -1.38
C MET A 419 10.44 5.66 -0.87
N GLY A 420 11.45 5.17 -1.59
CA GLY A 420 12.28 4.06 -1.16
C GLY A 420 13.04 4.32 0.14
N ILE A 421 13.70 5.49 0.26
CA ILE A 421 14.39 5.91 1.49
C ILE A 421 13.39 6.00 2.64
N SER A 422 12.30 6.73 2.44
CA SER A 422 11.25 6.93 3.43
C SER A 422 10.64 5.62 3.91
N ASN A 423 10.28 4.71 2.99
CA ASN A 423 9.73 3.41 3.31
C ASN A 423 10.72 2.52 4.08
N THR A 424 12.03 2.61 3.80
CA THR A 424 13.05 1.84 4.54
C THR A 424 13.01 2.19 6.02
N PHE A 425 13.07 3.49 6.36
CA PHE A 425 12.94 3.92 7.76
C PHE A 425 11.55 3.61 8.32
N ALA A 426 10.50 3.78 7.53
CA ALA A 426 9.13 3.53 7.95
C ALA A 426 8.79 2.05 8.20
N THR A 427 9.67 1.11 7.83
CA THR A 427 9.51 -0.32 8.18
C THR A 427 10.16 -0.71 9.49
N ILE A 428 11.08 0.12 10.03
CA ILE A 428 11.71 -0.10 11.34
C ILE A 428 10.69 -0.25 12.47
N PRO A 429 9.59 0.53 12.54
CA PRO A 429 8.58 0.32 13.58
C PRO A 429 7.96 -1.07 13.58
N GLY A 430 7.85 -1.74 12.42
CA GLY A 430 7.36 -3.13 12.34
C GLY A 430 8.28 -4.12 13.06
N ILE A 431 9.57 -3.79 13.19
CA ILE A 431 10.53 -4.55 13.99
C ILE A 431 10.44 -4.16 15.46
N VAL A 432 10.57 -2.86 15.73
CA VAL A 432 10.84 -2.36 17.09
C VAL A 432 9.58 -2.40 17.95
N SER A 433 8.42 -2.05 17.39
CA SER A 433 7.18 -1.94 18.16
C SER A 433 6.73 -3.27 18.78
N PRO A 434 6.60 -4.39 18.03
CA PRO A 434 6.19 -5.67 18.63
C PRO A 434 7.12 -6.15 19.73
N ILE A 435 8.44 -5.92 19.59
CA ILE A 435 9.44 -6.29 20.60
C ILE A 435 9.23 -5.46 21.87
N ILE A 436 9.13 -4.13 21.74
CA ILE A 436 8.90 -3.23 22.88
C ILE A 436 7.57 -3.58 23.57
N THR A 437 6.49 -3.75 22.80
CA THR A 437 5.19 -4.15 23.36
C THR A 437 5.30 -5.47 24.11
N GLY A 438 5.94 -6.49 23.53
CA GLY A 438 6.11 -7.79 24.18
C GLY A 438 6.90 -7.74 25.49
N TYR A 439 7.86 -6.83 25.64
CA TYR A 439 8.55 -6.60 26.91
C TYR A 439 7.68 -5.86 27.93
N ILE A 440 6.92 -4.86 27.49
CA ILE A 440 6.07 -4.05 28.35
C ILE A 440 4.88 -4.88 28.87
N THR A 441 4.26 -5.71 28.05
CA THR A 441 3.03 -6.46 28.39
C THR A 441 3.32 -7.83 29.02
N SER A 442 4.38 -7.92 29.81
CA SER A 442 4.81 -9.18 30.44
C SER A 442 3.77 -9.70 31.45
N ASN A 443 3.11 -8.82 32.21
CA ASN A 443 2.08 -9.21 33.19
C ASN A 443 0.65 -9.08 32.66
N LYS A 444 0.48 -8.76 31.38
CA LYS A 444 -0.82 -8.58 30.72
C LYS A 444 -1.77 -7.61 31.44
N SER A 445 -1.22 -6.60 32.09
CA SER A 445 -2.00 -5.64 32.86
C SER A 445 -2.43 -4.42 32.05
N ASP A 446 -3.55 -3.83 32.45
CA ASP A 446 -4.09 -2.59 31.88
C ASP A 446 -3.07 -1.46 31.83
N ASN A 447 -2.33 -1.25 32.91
CA ASN A 447 -1.35 -0.16 33.01
C ASN A 447 -0.15 -0.35 32.06
N GLU A 448 0.23 -1.59 31.76
CA GLU A 448 1.27 -1.88 30.77
C GLU A 448 0.80 -1.47 29.36
N TRP A 449 -0.45 -1.77 29.01
CA TRP A 449 -1.04 -1.34 27.74
C TRP A 449 -1.18 0.18 27.62
N LYS A 450 -1.44 0.91 28.72
CA LYS A 450 -1.40 2.38 28.73
C LYS A 450 -0.04 2.91 28.27
N THR A 451 1.04 2.30 28.76
CA THR A 451 2.41 2.67 28.35
C THR A 451 2.61 2.49 26.84
N VAL A 452 2.10 1.41 26.25
CA VAL A 452 2.17 1.17 24.79
C VAL A 452 1.45 2.29 24.02
N PHE A 453 0.26 2.68 24.46
CA PHE A 453 -0.48 3.80 23.84
C PHE A 453 0.23 5.15 24.03
N TYR A 454 0.82 5.41 25.19
CA TYR A 454 1.58 6.64 25.43
C TYR A 454 2.84 6.74 24.56
N ILE A 455 3.54 5.62 24.32
CA ILE A 455 4.68 5.59 23.40
C ILE A 455 4.21 5.93 21.98
N ALA A 456 3.13 5.31 21.50
CA ALA A 456 2.59 5.61 20.17
C ALA A 456 2.15 7.08 20.05
N ALA A 457 1.42 7.59 21.05
CA ALA A 457 0.99 8.99 21.10
C ALA A 457 2.18 9.98 21.10
N GLY A 458 3.24 9.69 21.87
CA GLY A 458 4.45 10.50 21.88
C GLY A 458 5.13 10.55 20.51
N ILE A 459 5.22 9.42 19.81
CA ILE A 459 5.82 9.34 18.47
C ILE A 459 4.99 10.08 17.41
N TYR A 460 3.66 10.04 17.50
CA TYR A 460 2.79 10.86 16.66
C TYR A 460 3.00 12.35 16.91
N LEU A 461 3.10 12.76 18.18
CA LEU A 461 3.31 14.17 18.54
C LEU A 461 4.67 14.68 18.06
N VAL A 462 5.74 13.92 18.24
CA VAL A 462 7.08 14.25 17.72
C VAL A 462 7.07 14.35 16.20
N GLY A 463 6.44 13.39 15.52
CA GLY A 463 6.27 13.42 14.07
C GLY A 463 5.49 14.65 13.61
N CYS A 464 4.45 15.04 14.35
CA CYS A 464 3.63 16.20 14.06
C CYS A 464 4.45 17.49 14.12
N VAL A 465 5.23 17.68 15.20
CA VAL A 465 6.06 18.87 15.39
C VAL A 465 7.11 18.99 14.29
N ILE A 466 7.85 17.91 14.02
CA ILE A 466 8.90 17.92 12.99
C ILE A 466 8.30 18.19 11.61
N TYR A 467 7.20 17.51 11.27
CA TYR A 467 6.56 17.69 9.98
C TYR A 467 5.95 19.09 9.83
N TRP A 468 5.37 19.66 10.89
CA TRP A 468 4.77 20.99 10.86
C TRP A 468 5.77 22.07 10.41
N PHE A 469 6.97 22.06 11.00
CA PHE A 469 8.01 23.04 10.72
C PHE A 469 8.82 22.72 9.47
N GLY A 470 9.02 21.44 9.15
CA GLY A 470 9.91 21.03 8.06
C GLY A 470 9.24 20.66 6.75
N VAL A 471 7.91 20.55 6.68
CA VAL A 471 7.21 20.23 5.42
C VAL A 471 7.33 21.37 4.39
N SER A 472 7.64 20.97 3.16
CA SER A 472 7.54 21.80 1.97
C SER A 472 6.74 21.05 0.92
N GLY A 473 5.76 21.71 0.30
CA GLY A 473 5.03 21.22 -0.87
C GLY A 473 5.50 21.89 -2.17
N GLU A 474 6.71 22.47 -2.16
CA GLU A 474 7.33 23.12 -3.30
C GLU A 474 8.53 22.32 -3.79
N LEU A 475 8.80 22.45 -5.09
CA LEU A 475 9.92 21.78 -5.74
C LEU A 475 11.24 22.24 -5.11
N GLN A 476 12.03 21.29 -4.63
CA GLN A 476 13.24 21.62 -3.89
C GLN A 476 14.34 22.23 -4.80
N PRO A 477 15.17 23.17 -4.30
CA PRO A 477 16.19 23.84 -5.10
C PRO A 477 17.16 22.87 -5.80
N TRP A 478 17.60 21.83 -5.07
CA TRP A 478 18.48 20.80 -5.62
C TRP A 478 17.84 19.98 -6.75
N SER A 479 16.50 19.92 -6.80
CA SER A 479 15.76 19.27 -7.89
C SER A 479 15.68 20.18 -9.11
N ILE A 480 15.53 21.50 -8.92
CA ILE A 480 15.53 22.50 -10.01
C ILE A 480 16.89 22.53 -10.68
N GLU A 481 17.95 22.71 -9.90
CA GLU A 481 19.33 22.75 -10.42
C GLU A 481 19.70 21.46 -11.17
N ALA A 482 19.24 20.30 -10.68
CA ALA A 482 19.47 19.03 -11.36
C ALA A 482 18.76 18.97 -12.73
N GLN A 483 17.57 19.57 -12.85
CA GLN A 483 16.86 19.67 -14.12
C GLN A 483 17.55 20.64 -15.08
N GLU A 484 18.05 21.77 -14.59
CA GLU A 484 18.77 22.77 -15.39
C GLU A 484 20.09 22.21 -15.92
N ARG A 485 20.93 21.62 -15.06
CA ARG A 485 22.18 20.96 -15.47
C ARG A 485 21.95 19.91 -16.55
N ARG A 486 20.83 19.17 -16.45
CA ARG A 486 20.47 18.17 -17.46
C ARG A 486 20.02 18.80 -18.78
N ARG A 487 19.20 19.85 -18.75
CA ARG A 487 18.81 20.60 -19.95
C ARG A 487 20.02 21.18 -20.68
N GLU A 488 21.05 21.61 -19.94
CA GLU A 488 22.31 22.06 -20.50
C GLU A 488 23.10 20.92 -21.15
N GLN A 489 23.19 19.76 -20.50
CA GLN A 489 23.82 18.56 -21.08
C GLN A 489 23.11 18.13 -22.38
N GLU A 490 21.78 18.06 -22.39
CA GLU A 490 21.02 17.69 -23.59
C GLU A 490 21.20 18.71 -24.73
N LYS A 491 21.36 20.00 -24.40
CA LYS A 491 21.69 21.03 -25.39
C LYS A 491 23.11 20.85 -25.95
N GLN A 492 24.08 20.52 -25.10
CA GLN A 492 25.46 20.25 -25.51
C GLN A 492 25.56 18.99 -26.38
N GLU A 493 24.88 17.91 -26.01
CA GLU A 493 24.81 16.67 -26.79
C GLU A 493 24.16 16.92 -28.15
N LYS A 494 23.05 17.67 -28.21
CA LYS A 494 22.39 18.06 -29.47
C LYS A 494 23.25 18.99 -30.34
N GLN A 495 24.13 19.79 -29.75
CA GLN A 495 25.08 20.63 -30.49
C GLN A 495 26.26 19.81 -31.02
N GLN A 496 26.74 18.81 -30.28
CA GLN A 496 27.78 17.89 -30.72
C GLN A 496 27.28 16.84 -31.72
N SER A 497 26.01 16.47 -31.68
CA SER A 497 25.41 15.48 -32.59
C SER A 497 24.93 16.05 -33.93
N LYS A 498 25.10 17.36 -34.18
CA LYS A 498 24.87 17.91 -35.52
C LYS A 498 25.93 17.33 -36.47
N PRO A 499 25.54 16.69 -37.59
CA PRO A 499 26.52 16.10 -38.50
C PRO A 499 27.46 17.18 -39.05
N ILE A 500 28.74 16.82 -39.13
CA ILE A 500 29.81 17.56 -39.82
C ILE A 500 29.54 17.50 -41.34
N GLU A 501 28.39 17.95 -41.81
CA GLU A 501 28.08 18.07 -43.24
C GLU A 501 28.30 19.50 -43.75
N SER A 502 28.43 20.49 -42.86
CA SER A 502 28.63 21.89 -43.26
C SER A 502 30.10 22.30 -43.46
N LEU A 503 31.07 21.41 -43.20
CA LEU A 503 32.51 21.67 -43.42
C LEU A 503 33.05 20.98 -44.69
N ALA A 504 32.31 20.06 -45.29
CA ALA A 504 32.72 19.37 -46.52
C ALA A 504 32.32 20.12 -47.81
N TYR A 505 31.36 21.04 -47.74
CA TYR A 505 30.93 21.83 -48.91
C TYR A 505 31.76 23.09 -49.17
N THR A 506 32.57 23.54 -48.20
CA THR A 506 33.39 24.75 -48.36
C THR A 506 34.76 24.49 -49.00
N ASN A 507 35.22 23.23 -49.06
CA ASN A 507 36.51 22.87 -49.66
C ASN A 507 36.41 22.26 -51.07
N LYS A 508 35.22 22.14 -51.65
CA LYS A 508 35.04 21.68 -53.05
C LYS A 508 34.84 22.79 -54.07
N VAL A 509 34.61 24.03 -53.65
CA VAL A 509 34.38 25.16 -54.57
C VAL A 509 35.68 25.91 -54.93
N SER A 510 36.82 25.58 -54.32
CA SER A 510 38.11 26.23 -54.60
C SER A 510 39.09 25.39 -55.44
N MET A 511 38.63 24.32 -56.09
CA MET A 511 39.47 23.44 -56.93
C MET A 511 38.92 23.23 -58.35
N GLU A 512 37.99 24.08 -58.81
CA GLU A 512 37.48 24.04 -60.20
C GLU A 512 37.88 25.30 -61.03
N ASP A 513 38.65 26.24 -60.46
CA ASP A 513 39.09 27.47 -61.15
C ASP A 513 40.59 27.48 -61.56
N GLU A 514 41.31 26.36 -61.46
CA GLU A 514 42.67 26.21 -62.01
C GLU A 514 42.76 24.96 -62.92
N LEU A 515 42.28 25.09 -64.17
CA LEU A 515 42.66 24.25 -65.30
C LEU A 515 42.50 24.98 -66.63
#